data_AF-A0AAU1D6J1-F1
#
_entry.id   AF-A0AAU1D6J1-F1
#
_cell.length_a   1.000
_cell.length_b   1.000
_cell.length_c   1.000
_cell.angle_alpha   90.00
_cell.angle_beta   90.00
_cell.angle_gamma   90.00
#
_symmetry.space_group_name_H-M   'P 1'
#
loop_
_entity.id
_entity.type
_entity.pdbx_description
1 polymer ?
#
loop_
_entity_poly.entity_id
_entity_poly.type
_entity_poly.pdbx_seq_one_letter_code
_entity_poly.pdbx_strand_id
1 'polypeptide(L)'
;MLIPDLARTADRHLAAVDRLIASFPAPMDSELRCWVTVLQGQGRRRHPALPTATIRSYLQCAAPTLRMWTEHTTTLAAITRQDIRDVLDLAPGRPARIAQQICGASSEQRLVFHDPTRGISLPAQVRLPRPIQSDHLTGLLQRAHTPLARLPVALVAVHALLPSQAAEIRFDELDLTHGALRLPKRTIYLETLTTELLTQ
;
A
#
# COMPACT_ATOMS: atom_id res chain seq x y z
N MET A 1 -4.47 -29.18 2.20
CA MET A 1 -3.49 -28.15 1.81
C MET A 1 -4.17 -27.30 0.73
N LEU A 2 -4.78 -26.17 1.09
CA LEU A 2 -5.45 -25.29 0.13
C LEU A 2 -4.47 -24.19 -0.29
N ILE A 3 -4.14 -24.14 -1.58
CA ILE A 3 -3.33 -23.09 -2.16
C ILE A 3 -4.15 -21.79 -2.07
N PRO A 4 -3.61 -20.69 -1.52
CA PRO A 4 -4.31 -19.42 -1.53
C PRO A 4 -4.64 -19.00 -2.98
N ASP A 5 -5.87 -18.53 -3.21
CA ASP A 5 -6.35 -18.05 -4.51
C ASP A 5 -5.63 -16.74 -4.86
N LEU A 6 -4.42 -16.89 -5.39
CA LEU A 6 -3.54 -15.78 -5.82
C LEU A 6 -4.21 -14.94 -6.91
N ALA A 7 -5.07 -15.54 -7.74
CA ALA A 7 -5.80 -14.86 -8.80
C ALA A 7 -6.82 -13.88 -8.19
N ARG A 8 -7.68 -14.34 -7.27
CA ARG A 8 -8.66 -13.48 -6.57
C ARG A 8 -7.99 -12.34 -5.79
N THR A 9 -6.82 -12.58 -5.22
CA THR A 9 -6.06 -11.55 -4.49
C THR A 9 -5.48 -10.51 -5.45
N ALA A 10 -4.90 -10.95 -6.58
CA ALA A 10 -4.41 -10.07 -7.63
C ALA A 10 -5.54 -9.18 -8.20
N ASP A 11 -6.73 -9.74 -8.41
CA ASP A 11 -7.91 -9.02 -8.91
C ASP A 11 -8.34 -7.89 -7.95
N ARG A 12 -8.36 -8.16 -6.64
CA ARG A 12 -8.67 -7.14 -5.62
C ARG A 12 -7.65 -6.00 -5.61
N HIS A 13 -6.37 -6.32 -5.75
CA HIS A 13 -5.32 -5.31 -5.82
C HIS A 13 -5.44 -4.46 -7.08
N LEU A 14 -5.75 -5.08 -8.23
CA LEU A 14 -5.94 -4.38 -9.49
C LEU A 14 -7.14 -3.42 -9.41
N ALA A 15 -8.28 -3.90 -8.91
CA ALA A 15 -9.46 -3.06 -8.72
C ALA A 15 -9.21 -1.88 -7.76
N ALA A 16 -8.38 -2.08 -6.73
CA ALA A 16 -7.99 -1.00 -5.81
C ALA A 16 -7.04 0.02 -6.47
N VAL A 17 -6.14 -0.45 -7.36
CA VAL A 17 -5.28 0.41 -8.18
C VAL A 17 -6.15 1.25 -9.13
N ASP A 18 -7.09 0.63 -9.83
CA ASP A 18 -7.97 1.33 -10.77
C ASP A 18 -8.80 2.43 -10.11
N ARG A 19 -9.38 2.14 -8.94
CA ARG A 19 -10.12 3.14 -8.16
C ARG A 19 -9.24 4.31 -7.71
N LEU A 20 -8.00 4.02 -7.32
CA LEU A 20 -7.08 5.06 -6.87
C LEU A 20 -6.66 5.96 -8.03
N ILE A 21 -6.34 5.38 -9.19
CA ILE A 21 -5.98 6.11 -10.40
C ILE A 21 -7.17 6.98 -10.87
N ALA A 22 -8.38 6.43 -10.87
CA ALA A 22 -9.60 7.17 -11.23
C ALA A 22 -9.93 8.36 -10.30
N SER A 23 -9.25 8.49 -9.15
CA SER A 23 -9.39 9.66 -8.27
C SER A 23 -8.57 10.87 -8.70
N PHE A 24 -7.71 10.73 -9.71
CA PHE A 24 -6.88 11.81 -10.27
C PHE A 24 -7.52 12.41 -11.54
N PRO A 25 -7.13 13.65 -11.93
CA PRO A 25 -7.57 14.24 -13.19
C PRO A 25 -7.28 13.33 -14.40
N ALA A 26 -8.17 13.35 -15.41
CA ALA A 26 -8.12 12.43 -16.54
C ALA A 26 -6.75 12.34 -17.27
N PRO A 27 -5.99 13.44 -17.48
CA PRO A 27 -4.67 13.34 -18.08
C PRO A 27 -3.69 12.54 -17.19
N MET A 28 -3.65 12.83 -15.90
CA MET A 28 -2.84 12.10 -14.92
C MET A 28 -3.28 10.65 -14.73
N ASP A 29 -4.58 10.34 -14.77
CA ASP A 29 -5.09 8.97 -14.73
C ASP A 29 -4.51 8.14 -15.88
N SER A 30 -4.55 8.67 -17.11
CA SER A 30 -4.04 7.98 -18.29
C SER A 30 -2.54 7.66 -18.20
N GLU A 31 -1.76 8.60 -17.67
CA GLU A 31 -0.32 8.45 -17.51
C GLU A 31 0.02 7.45 -16.39
N LEU A 32 -0.74 7.47 -15.28
CA LEU A 32 -0.62 6.51 -14.18
C LEU A 32 -1.01 5.09 -14.61
N ARG A 33 -2.06 4.93 -15.43
CA ARG A 33 -2.41 3.62 -16.02
C ARG A 33 -1.29 3.07 -16.88
N CYS A 34 -0.71 3.91 -17.73
CA CYS A 34 0.42 3.50 -18.55
C CYS A 34 1.64 3.09 -17.71
N TRP A 35 1.92 3.83 -16.63
CA TRP A 35 2.95 3.45 -15.66
C TRP A 35 2.68 2.09 -14.99
N VAL A 36 1.42 1.79 -14.62
CA VAL A 36 1.04 0.47 -14.08
C VAL A 36 1.28 -0.64 -15.09
N THR A 37 0.83 -0.46 -16.34
CA THR A 37 1.05 -1.42 -17.44
C THR A 37 2.54 -1.70 -17.64
N VAL A 38 3.37 -0.66 -17.58
CA VAL A 38 4.82 -0.78 -17.67
C VAL A 38 5.34 -1.66 -16.55
N LEU A 39 5.03 -1.35 -15.28
CA LEU A 39 5.50 -2.11 -14.11
C LEU A 39 5.02 -3.57 -14.05
N GLN A 40 3.92 -3.89 -14.74
CA GLN A 40 3.48 -5.27 -14.93
C GLN A 40 4.33 -6.04 -15.96
N GLY A 41 5.43 -5.46 -16.43
CA GLY A 41 6.35 -6.07 -17.37
C GLY A 41 5.96 -5.88 -18.84
N GLN A 42 4.91 -5.08 -19.13
CA GLN A 42 4.49 -4.75 -20.50
C GLN A 42 5.15 -3.48 -21.04
N GLY A 43 6.19 -2.97 -20.36
CA GLY A 43 6.96 -1.81 -20.82
C GLY A 43 7.93 -2.12 -21.96
N ARG A 44 8.47 -1.07 -22.60
CA ARG A 44 9.41 -1.19 -23.72
C ARG A 44 10.74 -1.88 -23.39
N ARG A 45 11.14 -1.90 -22.12
CA ARG A 45 12.36 -2.57 -21.62
C ARG A 45 11.95 -3.80 -20.82
N ARG A 46 12.67 -4.90 -21.03
CA ARG A 46 12.44 -6.15 -20.29
C ARG A 46 12.83 -5.95 -18.83
N HIS A 47 11.86 -6.04 -17.93
CA HIS A 47 12.06 -6.02 -16.49
C HIS A 47 11.10 -7.02 -15.82
N PRO A 48 11.44 -7.57 -14.64
CA PRO A 48 10.53 -8.45 -13.91
C PRO A 48 9.23 -7.72 -13.58
N ALA A 49 8.09 -8.36 -13.87
CA ALA A 49 6.79 -7.83 -13.52
C ALA A 49 6.68 -7.69 -12.00
N LEU A 50 6.27 -6.50 -11.54
CA LEU A 50 6.02 -6.27 -10.13
C LEU A 50 4.65 -6.85 -9.73
N PRO A 51 4.53 -7.45 -8.53
CA PRO A 51 3.24 -7.86 -8.01
C PRO A 51 2.29 -6.67 -7.88
N THR A 52 1.01 -6.84 -8.23
CA THR A 52 -0.01 -5.79 -8.16
C THR A 52 -0.15 -5.20 -6.74
N ALA A 53 0.13 -6.00 -5.70
CA ALA A 53 0.20 -5.52 -4.31
C ALA A 53 1.31 -4.48 -4.09
N THR A 54 2.48 -4.66 -4.72
CA THR A 54 3.59 -3.71 -4.67
C THR A 54 3.26 -2.43 -5.41
N ILE A 55 2.67 -2.54 -6.60
CA ILE A 55 2.20 -1.40 -7.41
C ILE A 55 1.17 -0.58 -6.62
N ARG A 56 0.19 -1.25 -6.00
CA ARG A 56 -0.78 -0.61 -5.10
C ARG A 56 -0.10 0.14 -3.95
N SER A 57 0.88 -0.49 -3.29
CA SER A 57 1.60 0.14 -2.18
C SER A 57 2.36 1.40 -2.63
N TYR A 58 2.95 1.37 -3.82
CA TYR A 58 3.63 2.53 -4.39
C TYR A 58 2.66 3.68 -4.65
N LEU A 59 1.55 3.41 -5.35
CA LEU A 59 0.54 4.43 -5.63
C LEU A 59 -0.06 5.00 -4.35
N GLN A 60 -0.40 4.17 -3.37
CA GLN A 60 -0.92 4.64 -2.08
C GLN A 60 0.08 5.53 -1.34
N CYS A 61 1.37 5.19 -1.40
CA CYS A 61 2.40 5.99 -0.76
C CYS A 61 2.62 7.32 -1.46
N ALA A 62 2.56 7.37 -2.80
CA ALA A 62 2.76 8.58 -3.59
C ALA A 62 1.51 9.45 -3.74
N ALA A 63 0.30 8.88 -3.54
CA ALA A 63 -0.97 9.57 -3.69
C ALA A 63 -1.06 10.95 -3.00
N PRO A 64 -0.63 11.15 -1.74
CA PRO A 64 -0.70 12.47 -1.12
C PRO A 64 0.16 13.50 -1.86
N THR A 65 1.36 13.12 -2.29
CA THR A 65 2.25 13.98 -3.08
C THR A 65 1.67 14.30 -4.45
N LEU A 66 1.13 13.29 -5.15
CA LEU A 66 0.46 13.48 -6.45
C LEU A 66 -0.73 14.43 -6.32
N ARG A 67 -1.54 14.30 -5.26
CA ARG A 67 -2.68 15.21 -5.00
C ARG A 67 -2.24 16.65 -4.71
N MET A 68 -1.15 16.83 -3.98
CA MET A 68 -0.58 18.16 -3.78
C MET A 68 -0.18 18.81 -5.12
N TRP A 69 0.38 18.03 -6.05
CA TRP A 69 0.70 18.53 -7.39
C TRP A 69 -0.55 18.79 -8.24
N THR A 70 -1.67 18.09 -8.00
CA THR A 70 -2.93 18.38 -8.70
C THR A 70 -3.49 19.78 -8.44
N GLU A 71 -2.99 20.50 -7.44
CA GLU A 71 -3.34 21.91 -7.19
C GLU A 71 -2.86 22.85 -8.30
N HIS A 72 -1.78 22.50 -9.01
CA HIS A 72 -1.18 23.36 -10.05
C HIS A 72 -0.94 22.65 -11.39
N THR A 73 -1.00 21.31 -11.44
CA THR A 73 -0.86 20.55 -12.70
C THR A 73 -1.83 19.37 -12.79
N THR A 74 -2.37 19.13 -13.99
CA THR A 74 -3.23 17.97 -14.26
C THR A 74 -2.50 16.82 -14.96
N THR A 75 -1.20 16.97 -15.25
CA THR A 75 -0.36 15.96 -15.92
C THR A 75 0.92 15.71 -15.11
N LEU A 76 1.43 14.47 -15.14
CA LEU A 76 2.75 14.15 -14.61
C LEU A 76 3.85 14.79 -15.47
N ALA A 77 3.57 15.03 -16.76
CA ALA A 77 4.52 15.64 -17.68
C ALA A 77 4.86 17.10 -17.35
N ALA A 78 3.95 17.83 -16.72
CA ALA A 78 4.18 19.20 -16.30
C ALA A 78 4.84 19.32 -14.91
N ILE A 79 5.08 18.19 -14.22
CA ILE A 79 5.85 18.19 -12.97
C ILE A 79 7.30 18.52 -13.28
N THR A 80 7.79 19.62 -12.73
CA THR A 80 9.16 20.08 -12.91
C THR A 80 10.11 19.45 -11.91
N ARG A 81 11.42 19.60 -12.15
CA ARG A 81 12.44 19.22 -11.16
C ARG A 81 12.28 20.01 -9.85
N GLN A 82 11.81 21.25 -9.92
CA GLN A 82 11.66 22.08 -8.73
C GLN A 82 10.53 21.58 -7.85
N ASP A 83 9.41 21.16 -8.43
CA ASP A 83 8.28 20.58 -7.68
C ASP A 83 8.68 19.31 -6.91
N ILE A 84 9.61 18.52 -7.48
CA ILE A 84 10.17 17.34 -6.81
C ILE A 84 11.09 17.74 -5.65
N ARG A 85 11.92 18.78 -5.84
CA ARG A 85 12.81 19.27 -4.76
C ARG A 85 12.02 19.88 -3.62
N ASP A 86 11.01 20.71 -3.92
CA ASP A 86 10.20 21.38 -2.92
C ASP A 86 9.50 20.37 -1.99
N VAL A 87 9.02 19.26 -2.55
CA VAL A 87 8.45 18.15 -1.76
C VAL A 87 9.51 17.43 -0.93
N LEU A 88 10.69 17.16 -1.50
CA LEU A 88 11.77 16.47 -0.81
C LEU A 88 12.35 17.32 0.34
N ASP A 89 12.37 18.64 0.18
CA ASP A 89 12.81 19.60 1.18
C ASP A 89 11.76 19.78 2.29
N LEU A 90 10.47 19.83 1.94
CA LEU A 90 9.37 19.94 2.91
C LEU A 90 9.20 18.67 3.75
N ALA A 91 9.37 17.48 3.15
CA ALA A 91 9.22 16.21 3.82
C ALA A 91 10.06 15.10 3.16
N PRO A 92 11.35 14.93 3.54
CA PRO A 92 12.18 13.86 3.03
C PRO A 92 11.64 12.50 3.53
N GLY A 93 10.84 11.83 2.69
CA GLY A 93 10.10 10.64 3.09
C GLY A 93 9.83 9.65 1.96
N ARG A 94 9.26 8.50 2.33
CA ARG A 94 8.85 7.44 1.37
C ARG A 94 7.92 7.97 0.27
N PRO A 95 6.90 8.81 0.58
CA PRO A 95 5.96 9.33 -0.41
C PRO A 95 6.63 10.09 -1.54
N ALA A 96 7.47 11.08 -1.19
CA ALA A 96 8.19 11.94 -2.13
C ALA A 96 9.09 11.14 -3.08
N ARG A 97 9.82 10.15 -2.54
CA ARG A 97 10.72 9.30 -3.33
C ARG A 97 9.97 8.38 -4.29
N ILE A 98 8.85 7.80 -3.86
CA ILE A 98 8.05 6.96 -4.74
C ILE A 98 7.38 7.81 -5.81
N ALA A 99 6.92 9.02 -5.48
CA ALA A 99 6.40 9.96 -6.47
C ALA A 99 7.45 10.34 -7.52
N GLN A 100 8.69 10.61 -7.09
CA GLN A 100 9.83 10.80 -7.99
C GLN A 100 10.03 9.58 -8.91
N GLN A 101 10.07 8.36 -8.35
CA GLN A 101 10.23 7.12 -9.14
C GLN A 101 9.12 6.95 -10.18
N ILE A 102 7.88 7.32 -9.85
CA ILE A 102 6.74 7.31 -10.79
C ILE A 102 7.02 8.27 -11.95
N CYS A 103 7.36 9.53 -11.67
CA CYS A 103 7.66 10.52 -12.71
C CYS A 103 8.85 10.13 -13.60
N GLY A 104 9.91 9.57 -13.02
CA GLY A 104 11.08 9.09 -13.76
C GLY A 104 10.73 7.92 -14.70
N ALA A 105 9.99 6.92 -14.21
CA ALA A 105 9.56 5.79 -15.02
C ALA A 105 8.65 6.19 -16.19
N SER A 106 7.74 7.15 -15.99
CA SER A 106 6.89 7.70 -17.06
C SER A 106 7.71 8.45 -18.13
N SER A 107 8.80 9.10 -17.74
CA SER A 107 9.72 9.80 -18.65
C SER A 107 10.55 8.84 -19.51
N GLU A 108 11.02 7.72 -18.93
CA GLU A 108 11.74 6.68 -19.68
C GLU A 108 10.89 6.00 -20.77
N GLN A 109 9.57 5.93 -20.55
CA GLN A 109 8.61 5.36 -21.51
C GLN A 109 8.15 6.37 -22.57
N ARG A 110 8.74 7.59 -22.59
CA ARG A 110 8.40 8.73 -23.47
C ARG A 110 6.97 9.28 -23.29
N LEU A 111 6.34 9.06 -22.13
CA LEU A 111 5.06 9.70 -21.79
C LEU A 111 5.26 11.11 -21.28
N VAL A 112 6.41 11.37 -20.67
CA VAL A 112 6.85 12.70 -20.24
C VAL A 112 8.07 13.09 -21.10
N PHE A 113 8.03 14.27 -21.72
CA PHE A 113 9.06 14.75 -22.65
C PHE A 113 10.41 15.08 -21.98
N HIS A 114 10.43 15.21 -20.64
CA HIS A 114 11.62 15.60 -19.88
C HIS A 114 11.66 14.84 -18.55
N ASP A 115 12.73 14.06 -18.28
CA ASP A 115 12.90 13.37 -16.99
C ASP A 115 13.21 14.37 -15.86
N PRO A 116 12.24 14.67 -14.97
CA PRO A 116 12.44 15.64 -13.89
C PRO A 116 13.34 15.08 -12.78
N THR A 117 13.60 13.77 -12.77
CA THR A 117 14.34 13.06 -11.72
C THR A 117 15.84 13.01 -11.95
N ARG A 118 16.28 13.28 -13.19
CA ARG A 118 17.70 13.24 -13.58
C ARG A 118 18.53 14.21 -12.74
N GLY A 119 19.54 13.69 -12.04
CA GLY A 119 20.49 14.49 -11.24
C GLY A 119 20.08 14.73 -9.78
N ILE A 120 18.99 14.13 -9.30
CA ILE A 120 18.61 14.16 -7.87
C ILE A 120 19.20 12.91 -7.20
N SER A 121 20.30 13.08 -6.45
CA SER A 121 20.87 12.02 -5.62
C SER A 121 20.34 12.15 -4.20
N LEU A 122 19.85 11.04 -3.62
CA LEU A 122 19.25 11.03 -2.30
C LEU A 122 20.07 10.13 -1.35
N PRO A 123 20.37 10.59 -0.12
CA PRO A 123 21.05 9.76 0.86
C PRO A 123 20.19 8.54 1.22
N ALA A 124 20.83 7.41 1.54
CA ALA A 124 20.16 6.19 1.98
C ALA A 124 19.43 6.44 3.30
N GLN A 125 18.13 6.15 3.35
CA GLN A 125 17.33 6.35 4.56
C GLN A 125 17.47 5.16 5.49
N VAL A 126 18.09 5.35 6.65
CA VAL A 126 18.03 4.38 7.75
C VAL A 126 16.66 4.53 8.42
N ARG A 127 15.81 3.49 8.33
CA ARG A 127 14.52 3.46 9.04
C ARG A 127 14.69 2.70 10.34
N LEU A 128 14.54 3.41 11.45
CA LEU A 128 14.29 2.78 12.74
C LEU A 128 12.77 2.71 12.94
N PRO A 129 12.20 1.53 13.24
CA PRO A 129 10.79 1.43 13.58
C PRO A 129 10.53 2.21 14.88
N ARG A 130 9.58 3.15 14.83
CA ARG A 130 9.14 3.87 16.03
C ARG A 130 8.13 2.99 16.78
N PRO A 131 8.32 2.75 18.08
CA PRO A 131 7.36 1.96 18.86
C PRO A 131 5.98 2.63 18.85
N ILE A 132 4.94 1.81 18.78
CA ILE A 132 3.55 2.28 18.87
C ILE A 132 3.26 2.62 20.33
N GLN A 133 2.80 3.84 20.61
CA GLN A 133 2.35 4.22 21.94
C GLN A 133 1.05 3.48 22.29
N SER A 134 0.93 2.97 23.51
CA SER A 134 -0.20 2.15 23.96
C SER A 134 -1.56 2.83 23.72
N ASP A 135 -1.63 4.15 23.87
CA ASP A 135 -2.85 4.94 23.69
C ASP A 135 -3.36 4.93 22.23
N HIS A 136 -2.48 4.70 21.25
CA HIS A 136 -2.90 4.56 19.85
C HIS A 136 -3.67 3.27 19.60
N LEU A 137 -3.35 2.17 20.29
CA LEU A 137 -4.08 0.90 20.15
C LEU A 137 -5.49 1.05 20.73
N THR A 138 -5.61 1.66 21.90
CA THR A 138 -6.90 1.96 22.53
C THR A 138 -7.75 2.86 21.63
N GLY A 139 -7.16 3.93 21.08
CA GLY A 139 -7.85 4.84 20.16
C GLY A 139 -8.27 4.19 18.84
N LEU A 140 -7.56 3.18 18.36
CA LEU A 140 -7.95 2.40 17.17
C LEU A 140 -9.12 1.45 17.48
N LEU A 141 -9.11 0.77 18.63
CA LEU A 141 -10.21 -0.09 19.06
C LEU A 141 -11.50 0.71 19.32
N GLN A 142 -11.40 1.94 19.83
CA GLN A 142 -12.55 2.83 20.03
C GLN A 142 -13.18 3.30 18.71
N ARG A 143 -12.37 3.51 17.67
CA ARG A 143 -12.84 3.89 16.32
C ARG A 143 -13.44 2.73 15.54
N ALA A 144 -13.08 1.50 15.87
CA ALA A 144 -13.70 0.30 15.33
C ALA A 144 -15.04 0.06 16.07
N HIS A 145 -16.16 0.47 15.47
CA HIS A 145 -17.47 0.39 16.10
C HIS A 145 -18.14 -0.99 16.01
N THR A 146 -17.62 -1.90 15.19
CA THR A 146 -18.18 -3.26 15.04
C THR A 146 -17.20 -4.33 15.55
N PRO A 147 -17.70 -5.45 16.11
CA PRO A 147 -16.85 -6.57 16.54
C PRO A 147 -15.93 -7.07 15.41
N LEU A 148 -16.49 -7.17 14.19
CA LEU A 148 -15.75 -7.58 12.99
C LEU A 148 -14.62 -6.60 12.63
N ALA A 149 -14.77 -5.30 12.88
CA ALA A 149 -13.70 -4.31 12.66
C ALA A 149 -12.65 -4.32 13.78
N ARG A 150 -13.00 -4.73 15.00
CA ARG A 150 -12.08 -4.83 16.15
C ARG A 150 -11.20 -6.07 16.07
N LEU A 151 -11.71 -7.16 15.50
CA LEU A 151 -11.02 -8.44 15.41
C LEU A 151 -9.64 -8.36 14.71
N PRO A 152 -9.48 -7.74 13.51
CA PRO A 152 -8.16 -7.59 12.89
C PRO A 152 -7.17 -6.79 13.74
N VAL A 153 -7.66 -5.80 14.49
CA VAL A 153 -6.82 -4.97 15.38
C VAL A 153 -6.31 -5.82 16.54
N ALA A 154 -7.17 -6.63 17.17
CA ALA A 154 -6.77 -7.55 18.24
C ALA A 154 -5.77 -8.61 17.74
N LEU A 155 -6.01 -9.20 16.55
CA LEU A 155 -5.10 -10.19 15.95
C LEU A 155 -3.72 -9.62 15.64
N VAL A 156 -3.64 -8.38 15.13
CA VAL A 156 -2.36 -7.75 14.84
C VAL A 156 -1.66 -7.28 16.11
N ALA A 157 -2.39 -6.66 17.04
CA ALA A 157 -1.80 -6.03 18.23
C ALA A 157 -1.44 -7.02 19.35
N VAL A 158 -2.27 -8.04 19.59
CA VAL A 158 -2.09 -9.01 20.68
C VAL A 158 -1.32 -10.24 20.18
N HIS A 159 -1.67 -10.73 19.00
CA HIS A 159 -1.15 -12.00 18.46
C HIS A 159 -0.03 -11.81 17.43
N ALA A 160 0.36 -10.56 17.16
CA ALA A 160 1.41 -10.20 16.20
C ALA A 160 1.23 -10.85 14.82
N LEU A 161 -0.02 -10.95 14.35
CA LEU A 161 -0.27 -11.35 12.97
C LEU A 161 0.13 -10.21 12.02
N LEU A 162 0.60 -10.57 10.83
CA LEU A 162 0.67 -9.60 9.76
C LEU A 162 -0.77 -9.21 9.33
N PRO A 163 -1.02 -7.95 8.94
CA PRO A 163 -2.33 -7.54 8.45
C PRO A 163 -2.85 -8.40 7.28
N SER A 164 -1.95 -8.89 6.42
CA SER A 164 -2.31 -9.83 5.35
C SER A 164 -2.79 -11.17 5.88
N GLN A 165 -2.11 -11.70 6.91
CA GLN A 165 -2.52 -12.95 7.55
C GLN A 165 -3.90 -12.77 8.21
N ALA A 166 -4.09 -11.69 8.97
CA ALA A 166 -5.37 -11.42 9.64
C ALA A 166 -6.53 -11.25 8.64
N ALA A 167 -6.28 -10.70 7.45
CA ALA A 167 -7.29 -10.51 6.41
C ALA A 167 -7.61 -11.78 5.60
N GLU A 168 -6.74 -12.79 5.65
CA GLU A 168 -6.87 -14.05 4.90
C GLU A 168 -7.33 -15.23 5.77
N ILE A 169 -7.50 -15.04 7.09
CA ILE A 169 -8.02 -16.05 8.01
C ILE A 169 -9.36 -16.57 7.50
N ARG A 170 -9.48 -17.89 7.45
CA ARG A 170 -10.72 -18.56 7.07
C ARG A 170 -11.45 -19.09 8.31
N PHE A 171 -12.77 -19.24 8.20
CA PHE A 171 -13.58 -19.79 9.30
C PHE A 171 -13.19 -21.23 9.68
N ASP A 172 -12.70 -22.04 8.75
CA ASP A 172 -12.21 -23.41 9.00
C ASP A 172 -10.87 -23.45 9.75
N GLU A 173 -10.13 -22.35 9.77
CA GLU A 173 -8.89 -22.19 10.54
C GLU A 173 -9.16 -21.72 11.98
N LEU A 174 -10.40 -21.32 12.28
CA LEU A 174 -10.83 -20.77 13.55
C LEU A 174 -11.53 -21.85 14.40
N ASP A 175 -10.85 -22.32 15.43
CA ASP A 175 -11.38 -23.27 16.41
C ASP A 175 -11.92 -22.50 17.62
N LEU A 176 -13.16 -22.04 17.52
CA LEU A 176 -13.84 -21.28 18.57
C LEU A 176 -14.02 -22.10 19.87
N THR A 177 -14.19 -23.40 19.75
CA THR A 177 -14.38 -24.31 20.89
C THR A 177 -13.14 -24.36 21.79
N HIS A 178 -11.95 -24.26 21.19
CA HIS A 178 -10.68 -24.25 21.93
C HIS A 178 -10.01 -22.88 21.99
N GLY A 179 -10.69 -21.83 21.50
CA GLY A 179 -10.12 -20.49 21.36
C GLY A 179 -8.78 -20.52 20.62
N ALA A 180 -8.69 -21.20 19.48
CA ALA A 180 -7.44 -21.37 18.76
C ALA A 180 -7.57 -21.02 17.27
N LEU A 181 -6.55 -20.35 16.73
CA LEU A 181 -6.41 -20.05 15.31
C LEU A 181 -5.29 -20.92 14.73
N ARG A 182 -5.63 -21.79 13.78
CA ARG A 182 -4.70 -22.73 13.14
C ARG A 182 -4.18 -22.13 11.84
N LEU A 183 -3.00 -21.51 11.88
CA LEU A 183 -2.31 -21.04 10.67
C LEU A 183 -1.43 -22.17 10.09
N PRO A 184 -1.12 -22.15 8.78
CA PRO A 184 -0.33 -23.20 8.12
C PRO A 184 1.05 -23.50 8.76
N LYS A 185 1.62 -22.54 9.49
CA LYS A 185 2.95 -22.64 10.11
C LYS A 185 2.93 -22.61 11.64
N ARG A 186 1.80 -22.32 12.27
CA ARG A 186 1.68 -22.22 13.74
C ARG A 186 0.22 -22.16 14.19
N THR A 187 -0.06 -22.70 15.37
CA THR A 187 -1.33 -22.48 16.06
C THR A 187 -1.17 -21.35 17.08
N ILE A 188 -2.12 -20.43 17.10
CA ILE A 188 -2.17 -19.31 18.06
C ILE A 188 -3.37 -19.52 18.96
N TYR A 189 -3.17 -19.50 20.28
CA TYR A 189 -4.27 -19.51 21.24
C TYR A 189 -4.78 -18.08 21.39
N LEU A 190 -6.07 -17.90 21.08
CA LEU A 190 -6.78 -16.64 21.18
C LEU A 190 -6.97 -16.29 22.65
N GLU A 191 -6.63 -15.05 22.99
CA GLU A 191 -6.83 -14.50 24.31
C GLU A 191 -8.33 -14.20 24.50
N THR A 192 -8.81 -14.22 25.76
CA THR A 192 -10.24 -14.13 26.11
C THR A 192 -10.96 -12.96 25.43
N LEU A 193 -10.33 -11.78 25.33
CA LEU A 193 -10.90 -10.62 24.63
C LEU A 193 -11.11 -10.86 23.13
N THR A 194 -10.23 -11.66 22.50
CA THR A 194 -10.34 -11.98 21.07
C THR A 194 -11.45 -13.01 20.83
N THR A 195 -11.64 -13.94 21.77
CA THR A 195 -12.70 -14.95 21.74
C THR A 195 -14.08 -14.32 21.96
N GLU A 196 -14.20 -13.37 22.89
CA GLU A 196 -15.45 -12.64 23.14
C GLU A 196 -15.90 -11.83 21.90
N LEU A 197 -14.96 -11.20 21.19
CA LEU A 197 -15.23 -10.46 19.96
C LEU A 197 -15.69 -11.35 18.78
N LEU A 198 -15.45 -12.66 18.85
CA LEU A 198 -15.88 -13.62 17.83
C LEU A 198 -17.27 -14.20 18.11
N THR A 199 -17.74 -14.10 19.34
CA THR A 199 -19.04 -14.62 19.79
C THR A 199 -20.15 -13.56 19.84
N GLN A 200 -19.83 -12.29 19.57
CA GLN A 200 -20.76 -11.15 19.49
C GLN A 200 -21.21 -10.88 18.05
#